data_AF-A0A4S0QJ67-F1
#
_entry.id   AF-A0A4S0QJ67-F1
#
_cell.length_a   1.000
_cell.length_b   1.000
_cell.length_c   1.000
_cell.angle_alpha   90.00
_cell.angle_beta   90.00
_cell.angle_gamma   90.00
#
_symmetry.space_group_name_H-M   'P 1'
#
loop_
_entity.id
_entity.type
_entity.pdbx_description
1 polymer ?
#
loop_
_entity_poly.entity_id
_entity_poly.type
_entity_poly.pdbx_seq_one_letter_code
_entity_poly.pdbx_strand_id
1 'polypeptide(L)' 'MAIEIKMEKQVLAIDKWEVAMSEAVGGVVLILYPAEGDVVPIILKPGQATRLGHDLQSPRFIPKPSIQ' A
#
# COMPACT_ATOMS: atom_id res chain seq x y z
N MET A 1 12.01 32.53 0.84
CA MET A 1 12.69 31.28 0.47
C MET A 1 11.63 30.19 0.32
N ALA A 2 11.43 29.67 -0.89
CA ALA A 2 10.52 28.54 -1.09
C ALA A 2 11.29 27.24 -0.87
N ILE A 3 10.77 26.35 -0.04
CA ILE A 3 11.34 25.01 0.16
C ILE A 3 10.79 24.13 -0.96
N GLU A 4 11.67 23.70 -1.85
CA GLU A 4 11.33 22.76 -2.90
C GLU A 4 11.31 21.35 -2.30
N ILE A 5 10.12 20.82 -2.02
CA ILE A 5 9.94 19.45 -1.54
C ILE A 5 9.96 18.53 -2.76
N LYS A 6 11.12 17.94 -3.07
CA LYS A 6 11.19 16.82 -4.03
C LYS A 6 10.54 15.59 -3.40
N MET A 7 9.31 15.30 -3.80
CA MET A 7 8.70 14.00 -3.53
C MET A 7 9.31 12.95 -4.46
N GLU A 8 10.44 12.37 -4.05
CA GLU A 8 10.94 11.16 -4.70
C GLU A 8 9.93 10.04 -4.45
N LYS A 9 9.50 9.36 -5.53
CA LYS A 9 8.64 8.19 -5.41
C LYS A 9 9.47 7.06 -4.78
N GLN A 10 9.29 6.84 -3.48
CA GLN A 10 9.87 5.69 -2.81
C GLN A 10 9.06 4.45 -3.17
N VAL A 11 9.75 3.43 -3.69
CA VAL A 11 9.20 2.12 -3.94
C VAL A 11 9.51 1.25 -2.73
N LEU A 12 8.47 0.66 -2.14
CA LEU A 12 8.59 -0.25 -1.00
C LEU A 12 8.41 -1.68 -1.48
N ALA A 13 9.42 -2.53 -1.27
CA ALA A 13 9.27 -3.97 -1.44
C ALA A 13 8.48 -4.54 -0.27
N ILE A 14 7.38 -5.25 -0.55
CA ILE A 14 6.45 -5.77 0.46
C ILE A 14 6.47 -7.30 0.37
N ASP A 15 6.85 -7.95 1.47
CA ASP A 15 6.84 -9.41 1.56
C ASP A 15 5.42 -9.92 1.81
N LYS A 16 4.70 -9.22 2.68
CA LYS A 16 3.35 -9.60 3.12
C LYS A 16 2.52 -8.36 3.41
N TRP A 17 1.21 -8.49 3.23
CA TRP A 17 0.26 -7.49 3.68
C TRP A 17 -0.98 -8.17 4.28
N GLU A 18 -1.65 -7.47 5.17
CA GLU A 18 -2.87 -7.93 5.84
C GLU A 18 -3.88 -6.79 5.98
N VAL A 19 -5.16 -7.11 5.98
CA VAL A 19 -6.25 -6.14 6.20
C VAL A 19 -7.10 -6.59 7.37
N ALA A 20 -7.33 -5.70 8.34
CA ALA A 20 -8.15 -5.97 9.51
C ALA A 20 -9.10 -4.81 9.82
N MET A 21 -10.26 -5.11 10.39
CA MET A 21 -11.10 -4.08 11.00
C MET A 21 -10.58 -3.79 12.42
N SER A 22 -10.34 -2.52 12.73
CA SER A 22 -9.93 -2.09 14.07
C SER A 22 -11.08 -1.34 14.74
N GLU A 23 -11.62 -1.90 15.82
CA GLU A 23 -12.64 -1.23 16.63
C GLU A 23 -12.08 -0.01 17.35
N ALA A 24 -10.83 -0.07 17.82
CA ALA A 24 -10.15 1.03 18.51
C ALA A 24 -9.96 2.27 17.61
N VAL A 25 -9.77 2.06 16.31
CA VAL A 25 -9.56 3.12 15.32
C VAL A 25 -10.85 3.41 14.54
N GLY A 26 -11.90 2.59 14.71
CA GLY A 26 -13.18 2.72 14.02
C GLY A 26 -13.08 2.54 12.50
N GLY A 27 -12.15 1.73 12.01
CA GLY A 27 -11.86 1.65 10.58
C GLY A 27 -11.04 0.45 10.14
N VAL A 28 -10.88 0.32 8.83
CA VAL A 28 -10.07 -0.73 8.22
C VAL A 28 -8.61 -0.33 8.24
N VAL A 29 -7.74 -1.21 8.70
CA VAL A 29 -6.29 -1.01 8.72
C VAL A 29 -5.64 -1.98 7.75
N LEU A 30 -4.87 -1.45 6.80
CA LEU A 30 -3.94 -2.20 5.96
C LEU A 30 -2.58 -2.20 6.66
N ILE A 31 -2.08 -3.37 6.96
CA ILE A 31 -0.75 -3.56 7.55
C ILE A 31 0.16 -4.05 6.44
N LEU A 32 1.20 -3.28 6.13
CA LEU A 32 2.24 -3.66 5.19
C LEU A 32 3.46 -4.13 5.97
N TYR A 33 3.99 -5.29 5.59
CA TYR A 33 5.24 -5.85 6.10
C TYR A 33 6.29 -5.70 4.99
N PRO A 34 7.16 -4.67 5.06
CA PRO A 34 8.22 -4.49 4.10
C PRO A 34 9.23 -5.65 4.15
N ALA A 35 9.93 -5.89 3.05
CA ALA A 35 11.09 -6.78 3.03
C ALA A 35 12.24 -6.24 3.91
N GLU A 36 12.33 -4.91 4.03
CA GLU A 36 13.30 -4.22 4.87
C GLU A 36 12.63 -3.03 5.57
N GLY A 37 12.89 -2.88 6.88
CA GLY A 37 12.37 -1.78 7.68
C GLY A 37 11.15 -2.13 8.52
N ASP A 38 10.50 -1.09 9.04
CA ASP A 38 9.41 -1.23 10.01
C ASP A 38 8.06 -1.46 9.34
N VAL A 39 7.16 -2.15 10.07
CA VAL A 39 5.77 -2.36 9.66
C VAL A 39 5.07 -1.01 9.46
N VAL A 40 4.35 -0.88 8.34
CA VAL A 40 3.65 0.36 7.97
C VAL A 40 2.14 0.15 8.09
N PRO A 41 1.48 0.66 9.14
CA PRO A 41 0.03 0.64 9.24
C PRO A 41 -0.58 1.82 8.46
N ILE A 42 -1.59 1.52 7.64
CA ILE A 42 -2.34 2.50 6.86
C ILE A 42 -3.82 2.39 7.21
N ILE A 43 -4.40 3.46 7.73
CA ILE A 43 -5.84 3.54 7.98
C ILE A 43 -6.55 3.84 6.67
N LEU A 44 -7.50 2.99 6.31
CA LEU A 44 -8.32 3.12 5.12
C LEU A 44 -9.75 3.49 5.50
N LYS A 45 -10.34 4.40 4.73
CA LYS A 45 -11.80 4.57 4.72
C LYS A 45 -12.45 3.31 4.14
N PRO A 46 -13.68 2.95 4.52
CA PRO A 46 -14.36 1.75 4.02
C PRO A 46 -14.34 1.62 2.49
N GLY A 47 -14.66 2.69 1.75
CA GLY A 47 -14.62 2.67 0.28
C GLY A 47 -13.22 2.48 -0.33
N GLN A 48 -12.16 2.92 0.36
CA GLN A 48 -10.78 2.68 -0.08
C GLN A 48 -10.40 1.20 0.10
N ALA A 49 -10.80 0.59 1.22
CA ALA A 49 -10.60 -0.82 1.48
C ALA A 49 -11.33 -1.71 0.45
N THR A 50 -12.59 -1.39 0.13
CA THR A 50 -13.36 -2.10 -0.90
C THR A 50 -12.69 -2.02 -2.26
N ARG A 51 -12.25 -0.82 -2.67
CA ARG A 51 -11.54 -0.62 -3.94
C ARG A 51 -10.22 -1.39 -3.99
N LEU A 52 -9.44 -1.37 -2.90
CA LEU A 52 -8.19 -2.13 -2.81
C LEU A 52 -8.44 -3.64 -2.96
N GLY A 53 -9.46 -4.18 -2.29
CA GLY A 53 -9.85 -5.58 -2.44
C GLY A 53 -10.17 -5.95 -3.89
N HIS A 54 -10.93 -5.12 -4.59
CA HIS A 54 -11.24 -5.32 -6.01
C HIS A 54 -10.00 -5.23 -6.91
N ASP A 55 -9.12 -4.25 -6.65
CA ASP A 55 -7.89 -4.05 -7.41
C ASP A 55 -6.89 -5.22 -7.25
N LEU A 56 -6.86 -5.85 -6.06
CA LEU A 56 -6.01 -7.01 -5.78
C LEU A 56 -6.57 -8.31 -6.37
N GLN A 57 -7.89 -8.43 -6.45
CA GLN A 57 -8.56 -9.55 -7.12
C GLN A 57 -8.49 -9.45 -8.64
N SER A 58 -8.27 -8.25 -9.18
CA SER A 58 -8.11 -8.02 -10.60
C SER A 58 -6.64 -8.20 -10.98
N PRO A 59 -6.22 -9.29 -11.64
CA PRO A 59 -4.84 -9.45 -12.06
C PRO A 59 -4.47 -8.29 -12.99
N ARG A 60 -3.68 -7.35 -12.48
CA ARG A 60 -3.08 -6.33 -13.34
C ARG A 60 -2.07 -7.05 -14.21
N PHE A 61 -2.27 -7.00 -15.52
CA PHE A 61 -1.26 -7.46 -16.45
C PHE A 61 0.00 -6.62 -16.24
N ILE A 62 1.02 -7.20 -15.62
CA ILE A 62 2.34 -6.56 -15.50
C ILE A 62 3.11 -7.02 -16.75
N PRO A 63 3.29 -6.16 -17.77
CA PRO A 63 4.11 -6.53 -18.91
C PRO A 63 5.52 -6.83 -18.39
N LYS A 64 6.05 -8.00 -18.76
CA LYS A 64 7.41 -8.40 -18.39
C LYS A 64 8.36 -7.29 -18.87
N PRO A 65 9.27 -6.79 -18.00
CA PRO A 65 10.29 -5.86 -18.45
C PRO A 65 11.12 -6.55 -19.54
N SER A 66 11.09 -6.00 -20.76
CA SER A 66 11.98 -6.42 -21.83
C SER A 66 13.37 -5.90 -21.49
N ILE A 67 14.29 -6.80 -21.14
CA ILE A 67 15.71 -6.49 -21.13
C ILE A 67 16.11 -6.37 -22.61
N GLN A 68 16.40 -5.15 -23.06
CA GLN A 68 17.06 -4.89 -24.35
C GLN A 68 18.56 -5.02 -24.20
#